data_AF-A0A2N8MNT4-F1
#
_entry.id   AF-A0A2N8MNT4-F1
#
_cell.length_a   1.000
_cell.length_b   1.000
_cell.length_c   1.000
_cell.angle_alpha   90.00
_cell.angle_beta   90.00
_cell.angle_gamma   90.00
#
_symmetry.space_group_name_H-M   'P 1'
#
loop_
_entity.id
_entity.type
_entity.pdbx_description
1 polymer ?
#
loop_
_entity_poly.entity_id
_entity_poly.type
_entity_poly.pdbx_seq_one_letter_code
_entity_poly.pdbx_strand_id
1 'polypeptide(L)'
;MILLAVVGGGAGGYGFWTLMGYRMVSVPGEAMTPTIQPGEVVLYRWAELPEIPRGAVVLMDLSAFPDARPGEGRAVKRVIGIGGDQVVCCTKDNLITVNGKPVKEPYTEDDNGYGRKEYRPFSVQVPPGTVFVAGDLRNNSRDSRIYTEEPGNGAVPLSKLSGIVVGLGSPFSAEPFPQTTAFVEAGLPGDPVSDTGFRTSRLLVFAGVGLVVLGVIGAIVSVARFAGKRRRAAAVPPAR
;
A
#
# COMPACT_ATOMS: atom_id res chain seq x y z
N MET A 1 -20.53 -12.92 29.49
CA MET A 1 -19.14 -12.55 29.86
C MET A 1 -18.10 -13.37 29.11
N ILE A 2 -18.12 -14.71 29.22
CA ILE A 2 -17.19 -15.59 28.46
C ILE A 2 -17.34 -15.41 26.93
N LEU A 3 -18.57 -15.31 26.43
CA LEU A 3 -18.84 -15.07 25.00
C LEU A 3 -18.19 -13.76 24.48
N LEU A 4 -18.20 -12.69 25.28
CA LEU A 4 -17.58 -11.41 24.89
C LEU A 4 -16.06 -11.54 24.78
N ALA A 5 -15.43 -12.29 25.70
CA ALA A 5 -14.00 -12.55 25.65
C ALA A 5 -13.61 -13.44 24.45
N VAL A 6 -14.41 -14.45 24.12
CA VAL A 6 -14.18 -15.33 22.97
C VAL A 6 -14.33 -14.56 21.65
N VAL A 7 -15.40 -13.79 21.50
CA VAL A 7 -15.63 -12.93 20.32
C VAL A 7 -14.51 -11.89 20.19
N GLY A 8 -14.13 -11.25 21.30
CA GLY A 8 -13.02 -10.30 21.33
C GLY A 8 -11.69 -10.91 20.91
N GLY A 9 -11.37 -12.11 21.41
CA GLY A 9 -10.18 -12.85 21.03
C GLY A 9 -10.15 -13.23 19.55
N GLY A 10 -11.28 -13.70 19.00
CA GLY A 10 -11.39 -14.03 17.57
C GLY A 10 -11.21 -12.81 16.66
N ALA A 11 -11.94 -11.73 16.93
CA ALA A 11 -11.86 -10.49 16.15
C ALA A 11 -10.46 -9.86 16.24
N GLY A 12 -9.90 -9.77 17.45
CA GLY A 12 -8.56 -9.22 17.67
C GLY A 12 -7.47 -10.08 17.04
N GLY A 13 -7.58 -11.41 17.13
CA GLY A 13 -6.66 -12.35 16.50
C GLY A 13 -6.68 -12.26 14.97
N TYR A 14 -7.86 -12.17 14.35
CA TYR A 14 -7.98 -11.99 12.90
C TYR A 14 -7.38 -10.65 12.44
N GLY A 15 -7.67 -9.57 13.16
CA GLY A 15 -7.08 -8.26 12.88
C GLY A 15 -5.56 -8.30 12.99
N PHE A 16 -5.01 -8.89 14.05
CA PHE A 16 -3.57 -9.02 14.25
C PHE A 16 -2.91 -9.85 13.13
N TRP A 17 -3.50 -11.00 12.78
CA TRP A 17 -3.00 -11.84 11.69
C TRP A 17 -2.95 -11.08 10.37
N THR A 18 -4.00 -10.32 10.06
CA THR A 18 -4.05 -9.51 8.83
C THR A 18 -2.97 -8.42 8.84
N LEU A 19 -2.72 -7.77 9.98
CA LEU A 19 -1.67 -6.75 10.11
C LEU A 19 -0.25 -7.29 9.85
N MET A 20 0.02 -8.58 10.11
CA MET A 20 1.32 -9.21 9.82
C MET A 20 1.64 -9.27 8.32
N GLY A 21 0.64 -9.13 7.45
CA GLY A 21 0.82 -9.03 6.00
C GLY A 21 1.30 -7.66 5.52
N TYR A 22 1.30 -6.66 6.40
CA TYR A 22 1.72 -5.30 6.06
C TYR A 22 3.13 -5.01 6.58
N ARG A 23 3.86 -4.20 5.84
CA ARG A 23 5.22 -3.78 6.19
C ARG A 23 5.36 -2.28 5.99
N MET A 24 6.26 -1.67 6.77
CA MET A 24 6.55 -0.25 6.70
C MET A 24 8.00 -0.01 6.32
N VAL A 25 8.26 1.01 5.51
CA VAL A 25 9.61 1.45 5.17
C VAL A 25 9.62 2.96 4.97
N SER A 26 10.72 3.62 5.36
CA SER A 26 10.91 5.04 5.07
C SER A 26 11.44 5.23 3.64
N VAL A 27 10.93 6.24 2.94
CA VAL A 27 11.33 6.59 1.58
C VAL A 27 12.26 7.79 1.64
N PRO A 28 13.58 7.63 1.43
CA PRO A 28 14.53 8.73 1.62
C PRO A 28 14.57 9.73 0.45
N GLY A 29 14.12 9.34 -0.74
CA GLY A 29 14.31 10.13 -1.97
C GLY A 29 13.10 10.98 -2.36
N GLU A 30 13.36 11.98 -3.21
CA GLU A 30 12.37 12.96 -3.73
C GLU A 30 11.62 12.48 -4.98
N ALA A 31 11.96 11.31 -5.53
CA ALA A 31 11.45 10.89 -6.83
C ALA A 31 9.93 10.74 -6.92
N MET A 32 9.24 10.69 -5.78
CA MET A 32 7.78 10.57 -5.68
C MET A 32 7.10 11.86 -5.19
N THR A 33 7.83 12.95 -5.00
CA THR A 33 7.25 14.26 -4.70
C THR A 33 6.36 14.72 -5.88
N PRO A 34 5.19 15.34 -5.66
CA PRO A 34 4.59 15.72 -4.37
C PRO A 34 3.79 14.61 -3.67
N THR A 35 3.57 13.47 -4.33
CA THR A 35 2.72 12.40 -3.79
C THR A 35 3.27 11.76 -2.52
N ILE A 36 4.58 11.56 -2.44
CA ILE A 36 5.28 11.04 -1.26
C ILE A 36 6.50 11.91 -1.02
N GLN A 37 6.55 12.53 0.15
CA GLN A 37 7.63 13.40 0.57
C GLN A 37 8.84 12.60 1.07
N PRO A 38 10.07 13.14 0.94
CA PRO A 38 11.26 12.54 1.53
C PRO A 38 11.10 12.31 3.04
N GLY A 39 11.50 11.13 3.49
CA GLY A 39 11.40 10.69 4.88
C GLY A 39 10.05 10.08 5.28
N GLU A 40 9.00 10.21 4.45
CA GLU A 40 7.71 9.59 4.75
C GLU A 40 7.83 8.06 4.85
N VAL A 41 7.01 7.50 5.74
CA VAL A 41 6.90 6.07 5.93
C VAL A 41 5.73 5.56 5.09
N VAL A 42 6.05 4.69 4.13
CA VAL A 42 5.05 4.00 3.33
C VAL A 42 4.69 2.67 3.98
N LEU A 43 3.40 2.41 4.06
CA LEU A 43 2.84 1.11 4.35
C LEU A 43 2.64 0.38 3.03
N TYR A 44 3.28 -0.76 2.84
CA TYR A 44 3.10 -1.60 1.67
C TYR A 44 2.65 -2.99 2.09
N ARG A 45 1.90 -3.64 1.19
CA ARG A 45 1.51 -5.04 1.35
C ARG A 45 2.17 -5.89 0.28
N TRP A 46 2.71 -7.02 0.70
CA TRP A 46 2.96 -8.12 -0.23
C TRP A 46 1.62 -8.80 -0.45
N ALA A 47 1.10 -8.69 -1.65
CA ALA A 47 0.08 -9.61 -2.08
C ALA A 47 0.71 -10.40 -3.23
N GLU A 48 0.44 -11.71 -3.25
CA GLU A 48 0.48 -12.51 -4.46
C GLU A 48 -0.53 -11.90 -5.43
N LEU A 49 -0.20 -10.73 -5.97
CA LEU A 49 -1.11 -9.95 -6.78
C LEU A 49 -1.17 -10.68 -8.11
N PRO A 50 -2.34 -11.17 -8.51
CA PRO A 50 -2.48 -11.76 -9.84
C PRO A 50 -2.07 -10.72 -10.89
N GLU A 51 -2.33 -9.43 -10.64
CA GLU A 51 -1.94 -8.31 -11.50
C GLU A 51 -1.67 -7.04 -10.68
N ILE A 52 -0.69 -6.23 -11.10
CA ILE A 52 -0.43 -4.90 -10.56
C ILE A 52 -1.10 -3.90 -11.51
N PRO A 53 -2.09 -3.11 -11.05
CA PRO A 53 -2.78 -2.19 -11.96
C PRO A 53 -1.92 -0.97 -12.28
N ARG A 54 -2.22 -0.33 -13.42
CA ARG A 54 -1.64 0.97 -13.78
C ARG A 54 -1.98 2.01 -12.72
N GLY A 55 -1.08 2.95 -12.50
CA GLY A 55 -1.20 3.97 -11.47
C GLY A 55 -0.87 3.50 -10.06
N ALA A 56 -0.72 2.18 -9.81
CA ALA A 56 -0.27 1.69 -8.51
C ALA A 56 1.13 2.21 -8.18
N VAL A 57 1.33 2.56 -6.91
CA VAL A 57 2.64 2.90 -6.38
C VAL A 57 3.28 1.66 -5.77
N VAL A 58 4.47 1.29 -6.24
CA VAL A 58 5.17 0.05 -5.88
C VAL A 58 6.50 0.35 -5.21
N LEU A 59 6.86 -0.49 -4.24
CA LEU A 59 8.22 -0.58 -3.72
C LEU A 59 9.00 -1.55 -4.59
N MET A 60 10.12 -1.12 -5.17
CA MET A 60 10.96 -1.93 -6.05
C MET A 60 12.42 -1.93 -5.59
N ASP A 61 13.15 -2.97 -5.95
CA ASP A 61 14.60 -3.05 -5.81
C ASP A 61 15.28 -2.29 -6.96
N LEU A 62 16.20 -1.37 -6.63
CA LEU A 62 16.90 -0.56 -7.62
C LEU A 62 17.83 -1.39 -8.51
N SER A 63 18.23 -2.59 -8.10
CA SER A 63 18.98 -3.56 -8.93
C SER A 63 18.21 -4.06 -10.17
N ALA A 64 16.96 -3.62 -10.36
CA ALA A 64 16.26 -3.77 -11.63
C ALA A 64 16.88 -2.92 -12.77
N PHE A 65 17.67 -1.89 -12.44
CA PHE A 65 18.34 -1.03 -13.41
C PHE A 65 19.84 -1.36 -13.53
N PRO A 66 20.43 -1.22 -14.74
CA PRO A 66 21.78 -1.70 -15.03
C PRO A 66 22.90 -0.92 -14.33
N ASP A 67 22.68 0.35 -13.99
CA ASP A 67 23.64 1.21 -13.29
C ASP A 67 23.56 1.12 -11.76
N ALA A 68 22.72 0.22 -11.24
CA ALA A 68 22.49 0.10 -9.82
C ALA A 68 23.74 -0.36 -9.07
N ARG A 69 24.06 0.33 -7.97
CA ARG A 69 25.21 -0.02 -7.13
C ARG A 69 24.85 -1.15 -6.15
N PRO A 70 25.79 -2.03 -5.79
CA PRO A 70 25.57 -2.99 -4.72
C PRO A 70 25.11 -2.29 -3.44
N GLY A 71 23.96 -2.70 -2.90
CA GLY A 71 23.40 -2.14 -1.67
C GLY A 71 22.65 -0.81 -1.83
N GLU A 72 22.41 -0.33 -3.06
CA GLU A 72 21.66 0.92 -3.31
C GLU A 72 20.19 0.84 -2.83
N GLY A 73 19.69 -0.37 -2.62
CA GLY A 73 18.46 -0.61 -1.87
C GLY A 73 17.21 -0.50 -2.73
N ARG A 74 16.16 0.09 -2.15
CA ARG A 74 14.81 0.11 -2.72
C ARG A 74 14.36 1.53 -3.01
N ALA A 75 13.48 1.66 -4.00
CA ALA A 75 12.81 2.90 -4.34
C ALA A 75 11.31 2.68 -4.50
N VAL A 76 10.56 3.76 -4.33
CA VAL A 76 9.14 3.79 -4.65
C VAL A 76 8.95 4.45 -6.00
N LYS A 77 8.13 3.85 -6.85
CA LYS A 77 7.78 4.34 -8.19
C LYS A 77 6.31 4.06 -8.50
N ARG A 78 5.75 4.80 -9.45
CA ARG A 78 4.42 4.55 -9.98
C ARG A 78 4.48 3.67 -11.23
N VAL A 79 3.60 2.69 -11.32
CA VAL A 79 3.41 1.88 -12.51
C VAL A 79 2.67 2.68 -13.57
N ILE A 80 3.30 2.86 -14.73
CA ILE A 80 2.74 3.58 -15.89
C ILE A 80 2.18 2.58 -16.90
N GLY A 81 2.90 1.48 -17.13
CA GLY A 81 2.49 0.40 -18.02
C GLY A 81 2.73 -0.98 -17.40
N ILE A 82 1.93 -1.94 -17.82
CA ILE A 82 2.02 -3.35 -17.40
C ILE A 82 2.33 -4.23 -18.61
N GLY A 83 2.72 -5.48 -18.38
CA GLY A 83 3.02 -6.42 -19.46
C GLY A 83 1.96 -6.44 -20.57
N GLY A 84 2.39 -6.25 -21.82
CA GLY A 84 1.53 -6.11 -22.99
C GLY A 84 1.22 -4.67 -23.39
N ASP A 85 1.51 -3.68 -22.54
CA ASP A 85 1.30 -2.28 -22.90
C ASP A 85 2.34 -1.74 -23.87
N GLN A 86 1.89 -0.86 -24.76
CA GLN A 86 2.74 0.05 -25.48
C GLN A 86 2.73 1.42 -24.78
N VAL A 87 3.87 1.82 -24.22
CA VAL A 87 4.07 3.13 -23.57
C VAL A 87 4.90 4.01 -24.48
N VAL A 88 4.38 5.18 -24.85
CA VAL A 88 5.02 6.08 -25.81
C VAL A 88 5.09 7.48 -25.23
N CYS A 89 6.28 8.06 -25.28
CA CYS A 89 6.50 9.48 -25.07
C CYS A 89 6.78 10.18 -26.40
N CYS A 90 6.16 11.31 -26.72
CA CYS A 90 5.04 11.95 -26.02
C CYS A 90 4.13 12.63 -27.03
N THR A 91 2.90 12.94 -26.63
CA THR A 91 2.00 13.78 -27.44
C THR A 91 2.53 15.22 -27.53
N LYS A 92 1.92 16.03 -28.41
CA LYS A 92 2.22 17.47 -28.53
C LYS A 92 1.97 18.23 -27.21
N ASP A 93 1.07 17.71 -26.37
CA ASP A 93 0.72 18.27 -25.06
C ASP A 93 1.58 17.70 -23.93
N ASN A 94 2.70 17.05 -24.26
CA ASN A 94 3.65 16.48 -23.30
C ASN A 94 3.07 15.33 -22.44
N LEU A 95 2.09 14.60 -22.96
CA LEU A 95 1.50 13.45 -22.26
C LEU A 95 2.16 12.14 -22.71
N ILE A 96 2.34 11.21 -21.78
CA ILE A 96 2.58 9.81 -22.12
C ILE A 96 1.29 9.25 -22.73
N THR A 97 1.43 8.39 -23.73
CA THR A 97 0.33 7.53 -24.17
C THR A 97 0.58 6.09 -23.74
N VAL A 98 -0.48 5.41 -23.31
CA VAL A 98 -0.48 3.97 -23.03
C VAL A 98 -1.52 3.33 -23.93
N ASN A 99 -1.09 2.39 -24.79
CA ASN A 99 -1.93 1.77 -25.82
C ASN A 99 -2.65 2.81 -26.70
N GLY A 100 -1.93 3.88 -27.06
CA GLY A 100 -2.45 5.00 -27.85
C GLY A 100 -3.39 5.95 -27.10
N LYS A 101 -3.68 5.71 -25.82
CA LYS A 101 -4.52 6.60 -25.00
C LYS A 101 -3.66 7.61 -24.27
N PRO A 102 -3.83 8.93 -24.49
CA PRO A 102 -3.10 9.94 -23.74
C PRO A 102 -3.55 9.95 -22.27
N VAL A 103 -2.60 9.92 -21.35
CA VAL A 103 -2.86 9.92 -19.90
C VAL A 103 -2.51 11.28 -19.34
N LYS A 104 -3.49 11.92 -18.67
CA LYS A 104 -3.23 13.12 -17.86
C LYS A 104 -2.83 12.67 -16.46
N GLU A 105 -1.69 13.15 -15.99
CA GLU A 105 -1.06 12.65 -14.76
C GLU A 105 -1.07 13.73 -13.66
N PRO A 106 -2.21 14.05 -13.02
CA PRO A 106 -2.35 15.18 -12.09
C PRO A 106 -1.55 15.06 -10.78
N TYR A 107 -0.91 13.92 -10.58
CA TYR A 107 0.00 13.65 -9.47
C TYR A 107 1.44 14.09 -9.75
N THR A 108 1.77 14.53 -10.97
CA THR A 108 3.11 15.06 -11.33
C THR A 108 3.20 16.57 -11.12
N GLU A 109 4.40 17.08 -10.79
CA GLU A 109 4.64 18.53 -10.62
C GLU A 109 4.53 19.34 -11.93
N ASP A 110 4.87 18.74 -13.08
CA ASP A 110 5.01 19.45 -14.36
C ASP A 110 3.78 19.33 -15.28
N ASP A 111 2.71 20.09 -14.99
CA ASP A 111 1.56 20.28 -15.88
C ASP A 111 0.84 18.98 -16.34
N ASN A 112 0.79 17.96 -15.48
CA ASN A 112 0.19 16.64 -15.77
C ASN A 112 0.93 15.81 -16.83
N GLY A 113 2.20 16.11 -17.11
CA GLY A 113 2.94 15.57 -18.25
C GLY A 113 4.19 14.76 -17.92
N TYR A 114 4.98 14.51 -18.97
CA TYR A 114 6.16 13.66 -18.97
C TYR A 114 7.41 14.23 -18.27
N GLY A 115 7.35 15.49 -17.83
CA GLY A 115 8.52 16.28 -17.42
C GLY A 115 9.09 17.13 -18.57
N ARG A 116 10.35 17.57 -18.46
CA ARG A 116 11.01 18.43 -19.47
C ARG A 116 10.98 17.79 -20.86
N LYS A 117 10.63 18.57 -21.89
CA LYS A 117 10.58 18.14 -23.30
C LYS A 117 11.92 17.64 -23.88
N GLU A 118 13.01 17.86 -23.15
CA GLU A 118 14.37 17.43 -23.51
C GLU A 118 14.61 15.94 -23.27
N TYR A 119 13.72 15.26 -22.53
CA TYR A 119 13.78 13.80 -22.42
C TYR A 119 13.53 13.16 -23.80
N ARG A 120 14.38 12.18 -24.14
CA ARG A 120 14.36 11.52 -25.44
C ARG A 120 12.97 10.88 -25.70
N PRO A 121 12.43 11.01 -26.93
CA PRO A 121 11.23 10.27 -27.31
C PRO A 121 11.51 8.77 -27.19
N PHE A 122 10.50 8.01 -26.76
CA PHE A 122 10.61 6.56 -26.69
C PHE A 122 9.29 5.90 -27.06
N SER A 123 9.38 4.65 -27.48
CA SER A 123 8.24 3.75 -27.66
C SER A 123 8.65 2.38 -27.12
N VAL A 124 8.00 1.94 -26.05
CA VAL A 124 8.33 0.71 -25.35
C VAL A 124 7.13 -0.22 -25.36
N GLN A 125 7.35 -1.44 -25.84
CA GLN A 125 6.45 -2.56 -25.59
C GLN A 125 6.87 -3.21 -24.27
N VAL A 126 6.03 -3.13 -23.24
CA VAL A 126 6.30 -3.67 -21.92
C VAL A 126 6.23 -5.20 -21.98
N PRO A 127 7.32 -5.93 -21.69
CA PRO A 127 7.32 -7.39 -21.74
C PRO A 127 6.34 -8.01 -20.73
N PRO A 128 5.77 -9.20 -21.02
CA PRO A 128 5.01 -9.96 -20.04
C PRO A 128 5.81 -10.21 -18.74
N GLY A 129 5.15 -10.16 -17.58
CA GLY A 129 5.81 -10.35 -16.29
C GLY A 129 6.69 -9.19 -15.83
N THR A 130 6.56 -8.02 -16.46
CA THR A 130 7.27 -6.78 -16.12
C THR A 130 6.31 -5.60 -16.05
N VAL A 131 6.78 -4.48 -15.49
CA VAL A 131 6.09 -3.19 -15.43
C VAL A 131 7.01 -2.07 -15.89
N PHE A 132 6.45 -1.03 -16.49
CA PHE A 132 7.15 0.21 -16.79
C PHE A 132 6.80 1.23 -15.71
N VAL A 133 7.81 1.81 -15.05
CA VAL A 133 7.60 2.67 -13.88
C VAL A 133 8.20 4.05 -14.07
N ALA A 134 7.59 5.05 -13.43
CA ALA A 134 8.11 6.40 -13.36
C ALA A 134 7.96 6.97 -11.95
N GLY A 135 8.85 7.89 -11.58
CA GLY A 135 8.63 8.75 -10.42
C GLY A 135 7.59 9.83 -10.74
N ASP A 136 6.91 10.31 -9.71
CA ASP A 136 5.96 11.43 -9.85
C ASP A 136 6.70 12.76 -10.04
N LEU A 137 7.92 12.89 -9.48
CA LEU A 137 8.84 13.98 -9.79
C LEU A 137 9.60 13.64 -11.07
N ARG A 138 8.94 13.89 -12.21
CA ARG A 138 9.40 13.44 -13.54
C ARG A 138 10.80 13.88 -13.91
N ASN A 139 11.21 15.08 -13.50
CA ASN A 139 12.54 15.62 -13.79
C ASN A 139 13.65 15.16 -12.83
N ASN A 140 13.29 14.50 -11.73
CA ASN A 140 14.25 14.09 -10.68
C ASN A 140 14.00 12.64 -10.25
N SER A 141 13.82 11.76 -11.22
CA SER A 141 13.57 10.34 -10.96
C SER A 141 14.38 9.45 -11.89
N ARG A 142 15.22 8.61 -11.27
CA ARG A 142 15.83 7.46 -11.94
C ARG A 142 14.79 6.35 -12.09
N ASP A 143 14.29 6.16 -13.29
CA ASP A 143 13.19 5.23 -13.61
C ASP A 143 13.24 4.73 -15.05
N SER A 144 12.24 3.93 -15.46
CA SER A 144 12.23 3.20 -16.73
C SER A 144 12.48 4.05 -17.96
N ARG A 145 12.12 5.35 -17.91
CA ARG A 145 12.26 6.28 -19.05
C ARG A 145 13.71 6.51 -19.48
N ILE A 146 14.67 6.34 -18.55
CA ILE A 146 16.10 6.55 -18.81
C ILE A 146 16.73 5.32 -19.49
N TYR A 147 16.14 4.13 -19.29
CA TYR A 147 16.73 2.85 -19.69
C TYR A 147 16.01 2.21 -20.89
N THR A 148 15.30 3.00 -21.69
CA THR A 148 14.50 2.48 -22.82
C THR A 148 15.35 1.89 -23.95
N GLU A 149 16.63 2.27 -24.02
CA GLU A 149 17.63 1.74 -24.96
C GLU A 149 18.42 0.53 -24.38
N GLU A 150 18.22 0.19 -23.09
CA GLU A 150 18.89 -0.92 -22.40
C GLU A 150 18.13 -2.25 -22.57
N PRO A 151 18.76 -3.41 -22.34
CA PRO A 151 18.07 -4.70 -22.35
C PRO A 151 16.83 -4.70 -21.44
N GLY A 152 15.68 -5.09 -22.01
CA GLY A 152 14.39 -5.03 -21.31
C GLY A 152 13.64 -3.70 -21.44
N ASN A 153 14.18 -2.73 -22.19
CA ASN A 153 13.53 -1.46 -22.54
C ASN A 153 13.08 -0.66 -21.30
N GLY A 154 13.88 -0.72 -20.22
CA GLY A 154 13.60 -0.07 -18.95
C GLY A 154 12.49 -0.73 -18.12
N ALA A 155 11.91 -1.84 -18.57
CA ALA A 155 10.88 -2.55 -17.82
C ALA A 155 11.47 -3.26 -16.59
N VAL A 156 10.73 -3.22 -15.49
CA VAL A 156 11.09 -3.78 -14.19
C VAL A 156 10.37 -5.12 -14.01
N PRO A 157 11.09 -6.24 -13.80
CA PRO A 157 10.46 -7.53 -13.53
C PRO A 157 9.58 -7.50 -12.27
N LEU A 158 8.45 -8.20 -12.29
CA LEU A 158 7.59 -8.33 -11.10
C LEU A 158 8.34 -8.92 -9.89
N SER A 159 9.33 -9.78 -10.13
CA SER A 159 10.19 -10.36 -9.09
C SER A 159 11.11 -9.34 -8.39
N LYS A 160 11.29 -8.14 -8.96
CA LYS A 160 12.02 -7.03 -8.34
C LYS A 160 11.12 -6.10 -7.53
N LEU A 161 9.81 -6.34 -7.54
CA LEU A 161 8.89 -5.60 -6.70
C LEU A 161 8.80 -6.25 -5.33
N SER A 162 8.57 -5.43 -4.30
CA SER A 162 8.40 -5.82 -2.89
C SER A 162 6.98 -5.61 -2.39
N GLY A 163 6.09 -5.05 -3.21
CA GLY A 163 4.67 -4.85 -2.88
C GLY A 163 4.11 -3.51 -3.34
N ILE A 164 2.82 -3.33 -3.15
CA ILE A 164 2.10 -2.09 -3.45
C ILE A 164 2.00 -1.25 -2.18
N VAL A 165 2.30 0.04 -2.31
CA VAL A 165 2.07 1.07 -1.29
C VAL A 165 0.56 1.30 -1.16
N VAL A 166 0.06 1.10 0.05
CA VAL A 166 -1.36 1.14 0.40
C VAL A 166 -1.68 2.10 1.55
N GLY A 167 -0.66 2.67 2.19
CA GLY A 167 -0.84 3.70 3.19
C GLY A 167 0.40 4.55 3.43
N LEU A 168 0.20 5.66 4.13
CA LEU A 168 1.26 6.57 4.57
C LEU A 168 1.13 6.83 6.07
N GLY A 169 2.25 6.82 6.78
CA GLY A 169 2.33 7.18 8.19
C GLY A 169 2.93 6.08 9.07
N SER A 170 2.65 6.15 10.37
CA SER A 170 3.23 5.27 11.37
C SER A 170 2.33 4.06 11.68
N PRO A 171 2.78 3.05 12.45
CA PRO A 171 1.93 1.95 12.91
C PRO A 171 0.60 2.39 13.54
N PHE A 172 0.58 3.59 14.16
CA PHE A 172 -0.58 4.11 14.88
C PHE A 172 -1.37 5.16 14.10
N SER A 173 -0.78 5.75 13.05
CA SER A 173 -1.37 6.88 12.31
C SER A 173 -1.45 6.64 10.80
N ALA A 174 -1.08 5.45 10.31
CA ALA A 174 -1.11 5.20 8.88
C ALA A 174 -2.54 5.29 8.35
N GLU A 175 -2.71 6.09 7.30
CA GLU A 175 -3.97 6.27 6.58
C GLU A 175 -3.87 5.64 5.17
N PRO A 176 -5.01 5.26 4.56
CA PRO A 176 -5.02 4.72 3.21
C PRO A 176 -4.37 5.67 2.19
N PHE A 177 -3.55 5.11 1.31
CA PHE A 177 -2.85 5.88 0.29
C PHE A 177 -3.81 6.22 -0.88
N PRO A 178 -3.89 7.49 -1.30
CA PRO A 178 -4.73 7.87 -2.42
C PRO A 178 -4.11 7.37 -3.74
N GLN A 179 -4.72 6.35 -4.35
CA GLN A 179 -4.33 5.91 -5.68
C GLN A 179 -4.93 6.84 -6.75
N THR A 180 -4.21 6.98 -7.86
CA THR A 180 -4.66 7.80 -9.00
C THR A 180 -5.68 7.05 -9.85
N THR A 181 -6.66 7.79 -10.38
CA THR A 181 -7.63 7.34 -11.38
C THR A 181 -7.22 7.68 -12.81
N ALA A 182 -6.08 8.36 -13.01
CA ALA A 182 -5.63 8.91 -14.30
C ALA A 182 -5.70 7.91 -15.47
N PHE A 183 -5.32 6.65 -15.23
CA PHE A 183 -5.29 5.61 -16.26
C PHE A 183 -6.71 5.14 -16.61
N VAL A 184 -7.60 5.02 -15.63
CA VAL A 184 -9.01 4.68 -15.84
C VAL A 184 -9.73 5.82 -16.54
N GLU A 185 -9.45 7.07 -16.15
CA GLU A 185 -9.98 8.27 -16.81
C GLU A 185 -9.51 8.39 -18.27
N ALA A 186 -8.30 7.92 -18.58
CA ALA A 186 -7.82 7.75 -19.95
C ALA A 186 -8.48 6.56 -20.68
N GLY A 187 -9.35 5.80 -20.02
CA GLY A 187 -10.08 4.66 -20.57
C GLY A 187 -9.31 3.35 -20.58
N LEU A 188 -8.21 3.22 -19.82
CA LEU A 188 -7.47 1.96 -19.69
C LEU A 188 -8.16 1.05 -18.66
N PRO A 189 -8.11 -0.29 -18.85
CA PRO A 189 -8.69 -1.22 -17.90
C PRO A 189 -7.87 -1.32 -16.61
N GLY A 190 -8.56 -1.74 -15.54
CA GLY A 190 -7.98 -2.00 -14.22
C GLY A 190 -8.32 -0.90 -13.22
N ASP A 191 -8.99 -1.28 -12.14
CA ASP A 191 -9.38 -0.33 -11.10
C ASP A 191 -8.15 0.07 -10.24
N PRO A 192 -8.12 1.31 -9.71
CA PRO A 192 -7.10 1.70 -8.76
C PRO A 192 -7.13 0.82 -7.52
N VAL A 193 -5.96 0.57 -6.93
CA VAL A 193 -5.86 -0.26 -5.72
C VAL A 193 -6.62 0.40 -4.57
N SER A 194 -7.54 -0.33 -3.96
CA SER A 194 -8.18 0.09 -2.71
C SER A 194 -7.83 -0.90 -1.61
N ASP A 195 -7.21 -0.40 -0.54
CA ASP A 195 -6.92 -1.20 0.65
C ASP A 195 -7.27 -0.40 1.91
N THR A 196 -8.33 -0.83 2.57
CA THR A 196 -8.72 -0.35 3.91
C THR A 196 -8.44 -1.41 4.98
N GLY A 197 -7.76 -2.50 4.60
CA GLY A 197 -7.53 -3.66 5.43
C GLY A 197 -6.68 -3.34 6.64
N PHE A 198 -5.66 -2.50 6.50
CA PHE A 198 -4.83 -2.07 7.64
C PHE A 198 -5.66 -1.32 8.69
N ARG A 199 -6.45 -0.32 8.27
CA ARG A 199 -7.30 0.48 9.16
C ARG A 199 -8.35 -0.39 9.85
N THR A 200 -9.05 -1.24 9.08
CA THR A 200 -10.07 -2.15 9.60
C THR A 200 -9.47 -3.15 10.59
N SER A 201 -8.32 -3.74 10.26
CA SER A 201 -7.64 -4.72 11.11
C SER A 201 -7.15 -4.10 12.41
N ARG A 202 -6.64 -2.86 12.36
CA ARG A 202 -6.27 -2.09 13.56
C ARG A 202 -7.48 -1.86 14.47
N LEU A 203 -8.63 -1.49 13.89
CA LEU A 203 -9.88 -1.33 14.65
C LEU A 203 -10.34 -2.65 15.27
N LEU A 204 -10.24 -3.76 14.54
CA LEU A 204 -10.58 -5.10 15.06
C LEU A 204 -9.68 -5.52 16.21
N VAL A 205 -8.38 -5.21 16.16
CA VAL A 205 -7.46 -5.45 17.28
C VAL A 205 -7.90 -4.67 18.51
N PHE A 206 -8.10 -3.35 18.40
CA PHE A 206 -8.48 -2.52 19.55
C PHE A 206 -9.86 -2.90 20.11
N ALA A 207 -10.85 -3.10 19.25
CA ALA A 207 -12.18 -3.55 19.65
C ALA A 207 -12.14 -4.94 20.30
N GLY A 208 -11.35 -5.86 19.73
CA GLY A 208 -11.15 -7.20 20.26
C GLY A 208 -10.54 -7.19 21.66
N VAL A 209 -9.47 -6.42 21.88
CA VAL A 209 -8.86 -6.23 23.20
C VAL A 209 -9.86 -5.64 24.19
N GLY A 210 -10.62 -4.61 23.78
CA GLY A 210 -11.65 -4.01 24.62
C GLY A 210 -12.73 -5.01 25.06
N LEU A 211 -13.21 -5.84 24.14
CA LEU A 211 -14.20 -6.88 24.43
C LEU A 211 -13.65 -7.97 25.37
N VAL A 212 -12.37 -8.35 25.23
CA VAL A 212 -11.70 -9.27 26.15
C VAL A 212 -11.63 -8.68 27.56
N VAL A 213 -11.17 -7.43 27.70
CA VAL A 213 -11.06 -6.74 29.00
C VAL A 213 -12.44 -6.64 29.67
N LEU A 214 -13.47 -6.20 28.95
CA LEU A 214 -14.85 -6.14 29.47
C LEU A 214 -15.38 -7.52 29.87
N GLY A 215 -15.11 -8.53 29.05
CA GLY A 215 -15.43 -9.94 29.31
C GLY A 215 -14.84 -10.45 30.63
N VAL A 216 -13.55 -10.20 30.84
CA VAL A 216 -12.81 -10.59 32.05
C VAL A 216 -13.30 -9.85 33.29
N ILE A 217 -13.44 -8.51 33.21
CA ILE A 217 -13.92 -7.69 34.33
C ILE A 217 -15.31 -8.15 34.77
N GLY A 218 -16.25 -8.35 33.84
CA GLY A 218 -17.60 -8.78 34.24
C GLY A 218 -17.63 -10.22 34.75
N ALA A 219 -16.72 -11.09 34.33
CA ALA A 219 -16.57 -12.43 34.93
C ALA A 219 -16.11 -12.32 36.39
N ILE A 220 -15.08 -11.50 36.68
CA ILE A 220 -14.59 -11.23 38.04
C ILE A 220 -15.72 -10.66 38.92
N VAL A 221 -16.43 -9.63 38.43
CA VAL A 221 -17.55 -9.01 39.16
C VAL A 221 -18.67 -10.02 39.44
N SER A 222 -18.97 -10.91 38.49
CA SER A 222 -19.99 -11.95 38.66
C SER A 222 -19.60 -12.96 39.73
N VAL A 223 -18.34 -13.42 39.73
CA VAL A 223 -17.80 -14.32 40.76
C VAL A 223 -17.83 -13.65 42.13
N ALA A 224 -17.38 -12.40 42.24
CA ALA A 224 -17.39 -11.66 43.50
C ALA A 224 -18.81 -11.47 44.07
N ARG A 225 -19.78 -11.11 43.22
CA ARG A 225 -21.20 -11.00 43.62
C ARG A 225 -21.79 -12.33 44.06
N PHE A 226 -21.47 -13.41 43.37
CA PHE A 226 -21.95 -14.75 43.72
C PHE A 226 -21.35 -15.24 45.05
N ALA A 227 -20.05 -15.03 45.27
CA ALA A 227 -19.40 -15.30 46.55
C ALA A 227 -20.02 -14.48 47.69
N GLY A 228 -20.31 -13.20 47.45
CA GLY A 228 -21.00 -12.33 48.41
C GLY A 228 -22.43 -12.79 48.75
N LYS A 229 -23.22 -13.22 47.76
CA LYS A 229 -24.55 -13.81 47.98
C LYS A 229 -24.48 -15.08 48.82
N ARG A 230 -23.54 -15.98 48.54
CA ARG A 230 -23.33 -17.21 49.33
C ARG A 230 -22.98 -16.90 50.79
N ARG A 231 -22.08 -15.94 51.03
CA ARG A 231 -21.72 -15.51 52.39
C ARG A 231 -22.93 -14.96 53.16
N ARG A 232 -23.78 -14.16 52.51
CA ARG A 232 -25.02 -13.63 53.13
C ARG A 232 -26.03 -14.73 53.43
N ALA A 233 -26.22 -15.69 52.53
CA ALA A 233 -27.13 -16.81 52.75
C ALA A 233 -26.69 -17.71 53.92
N ALA A 234 -25.38 -17.92 54.09
CA ALA A 234 -24.83 -18.68 55.21
C ALA A 234 -24.89 -17.94 56.57
N ALA A 235 -25.10 -16.62 56.56
CA ALA A 235 -25.19 -15.79 57.76
C ALA A 235 -26.62 -15.65 58.31
N VAL A 236 -27.64 -16.23 57.64
CA VAL A 236 -29.02 -16.24 58.13
C VAL A 236 -29.16 -17.38 59.16
N PRO A 237 -29.46 -17.10 60.44
CA PRO A 237 -29.63 -18.13 61.45
C PRO A 237 -30.87 -19.00 61.16
N PRO A 238 -30.87 -20.29 61.56
CA PRO A 238 -32.01 -21.17 61.34
C PRO A 238 -33.25 -20.60 62.03
N ALA A 239 -34.38 -20.56 61.31
CA ALA A 239 -35.66 -20.16 61.86
C ALA A 239 -36.03 -21.10 63.03
N ARG A 240 -36.35 -20.52 64.18
CA ARG A 240 -36.84 -21.22 65.36
C ARG A 240 -38.32 -21.57 65.22
#